data_AF-A0A0L8GSD8-F1
#
_entry.id   AF-A0A0L8GSD8-F1
#
_cell.length_a   1.000
_cell.length_b   1.000
_cell.length_c   1.000
_cell.angle_alpha   90.00
_cell.angle_beta   90.00
_cell.angle_gamma   90.00
#
_symmetry.space_group_name_H-M   'P 1'
#
loop_
_entity.id
_entity.type
_entity.pdbx_description
1 polymer ?
#
loop_
_entity_poly.entity_id
_entity_poly.type
_entity_poly.pdbx_seq_one_letter_code
_entity_poly.pdbx_strand_id
1 'polypeptide(L)'
;DPYVRVELSLDGETKERFQTKTKKKCMDPVFSEKFQFSISPQPETLQCTAITFTVYDHERLRSDEMIGQVRLGLKATEDSELIQWREALQRPGEKITKWHHLMLASKFN
;
A
#
# COMPACT_ATOMS: atom_id res chain seq x y z
N ASP A 1 6.19 -2.43 -17.39
CA ASP A 1 6.92 -3.31 -16.46
C ASP A 1 6.50 -3.04 -14.99
N PRO A 2 5.67 -3.88 -14.33
CA PRO A 2 5.07 -3.50 -13.06
C PRO A 2 6.03 -3.50 -11.85
N TYR A 3 5.78 -2.58 -10.93
CA TYR A 3 6.35 -2.55 -9.59
C TYR A 3 5.35 -1.96 -8.58
N VAL A 4 5.59 -2.18 -7.29
CA VAL A 4 4.77 -1.62 -6.20
C VAL A 4 5.60 -0.65 -5.37
N ARG A 5 5.09 0.55 -5.19
CA ARG A 5 5.56 1.52 -4.19
C ARG A 5 4.73 1.38 -2.92
N VAL A 6 5.37 1.30 -1.77
CA VAL A 6 4.70 1.19 -0.46
C VAL A 6 5.09 2.39 0.39
N GLU A 7 4.11 3.15 0.87
CA GLU A 7 4.31 4.39 1.59
C GLU A 7 3.61 4.34 2.95
N LEU A 8 4.36 4.61 4.02
CA LEU A 8 3.80 4.91 5.33
C LEU A 8 3.57 6.42 5.42
N SER A 9 2.37 6.80 5.82
CA SER A 9 2.03 8.19 6.13
C SER A 9 1.41 8.32 7.51
N LEU A 10 1.75 9.41 8.20
CA LEU A 10 1.15 9.83 9.46
C LEU A 10 0.55 11.22 9.24
N ASP A 11 -0.72 11.42 9.59
CA ASP A 11 -1.43 12.70 9.40
C ASP A 11 -1.34 13.24 7.96
N GLY A 12 -1.35 12.33 6.99
CA GLY A 12 -1.28 12.67 5.57
C GLY A 12 0.12 12.88 5.02
N GLU A 13 1.14 13.05 5.87
CA GLU A 13 2.54 13.25 5.48
C GLU A 13 3.25 11.90 5.32
N THR A 14 3.95 11.71 4.20
CA THR A 14 4.72 10.47 3.96
C THR A 14 5.98 10.47 4.81
N LYS A 15 6.16 9.43 5.64
CA LYS A 15 7.29 9.27 6.55
C LYS A 15 8.34 8.30 6.01
N GLU A 16 7.89 7.19 5.44
CA GLU A 16 8.77 6.18 4.84
C GLU A 16 8.20 5.70 3.52
N ARG A 17 9.09 5.38 2.58
CA ARG A 17 8.73 4.88 1.25
C ARG A 17 9.67 3.74 0.87
N PHE A 18 9.08 2.63 0.44
CA PHE A 18 9.77 1.50 -0.15
C PHE A 18 9.27 1.24 -1.57
N GLN A 19 10.05 0.46 -2.31
CA GLN A 19 9.69 0.02 -3.65
C GLN A 19 10.14 -1.43 -3.84
N THR A 20 9.31 -2.24 -4.50
CA THR A 20 9.71 -3.57 -4.97
C THR A 20 10.69 -3.46 -6.14
N LYS A 21 11.30 -4.59 -6.49
CA LYS A 21 11.94 -4.75 -7.79
C LYS A 21 10.89 -4.71 -8.90
N THR A 22 11.24 -4.08 -10.02
CA THR A 22 10.44 -4.07 -11.23
C THR A 22 10.46 -5.44 -11.91
N LYS A 23 9.29 -5.98 -12.27
CA LYS A 23 9.16 -7.24 -13.02
C LYS A 23 8.97 -6.91 -14.50
N LYS A 24 9.96 -7.27 -15.32
CA LYS A 24 9.93 -6.94 -16.76
C LYS A 24 8.96 -7.85 -17.51
N LYS A 25 8.21 -7.29 -18.46
CA LYS A 25 7.30 -7.99 -19.39
C LYS A 25 6.36 -8.98 -18.69
N CYS A 26 5.78 -8.59 -17.56
CA CYS A 26 4.95 -9.45 -16.72
C CYS A 26 3.61 -8.77 -16.44
N MET A 27 2.49 -9.44 -16.72
CA MET A 27 1.14 -8.91 -16.48
C MET A 27 0.53 -9.40 -15.17
N ASP A 28 1.12 -10.43 -14.55
CA ASP A 28 0.71 -11.00 -13.26
C ASP A 28 1.94 -11.18 -12.36
N PRO A 29 2.49 -10.08 -11.82
CA PRO A 29 3.77 -10.10 -11.11
C PRO A 29 3.64 -10.68 -9.70
N VAL A 30 4.49 -11.65 -9.38
CA VAL A 30 4.72 -12.11 -8.00
C VAL A 30 6.00 -11.45 -7.47
N PHE A 31 5.85 -10.52 -6.52
CA PHE A 31 6.97 -9.79 -5.91
C PHE A 31 7.60 -10.57 -4.75
N SER A 32 6.79 -11.06 -3.80
CA SER A 32 7.23 -11.78 -2.59
C SER A 32 8.30 -11.04 -1.76
N GLU A 33 8.25 -9.71 -1.76
CA GLU A 33 9.14 -8.84 -0.98
C GLU A 33 8.51 -8.45 0.35
N LYS A 34 9.34 -8.18 1.36
CA LYS A 34 8.92 -7.78 2.71
C LYS A 34 9.42 -6.38 3.01
N PHE A 35 8.53 -5.56 3.57
CA PHE A 35 8.84 -4.22 4.06
C PHE A 35 8.50 -4.15 5.55
N GLN A 36 9.26 -3.37 6.31
CA GLN A 36 9.07 -3.20 7.74
C GLN A 36 9.01 -1.71 8.05
N PHE A 37 8.00 -1.33 8.83
CA PHE A 37 7.79 0.02 9.31
C PHE A 37 7.85 0.01 10.84
N SER A 38 8.39 1.08 11.43
CA SER A 38 8.39 1.26 12.89
C SER A 38 7.32 2.28 13.28
N ILE A 39 6.19 1.80 13.81
CA ILE A 39 5.04 2.63 14.16
C ILE A 39 4.82 2.55 15.68
N SER A 40 4.55 3.68 16.33
CA SER A 40 4.16 3.70 17.74
C SER A 40 2.84 2.95 17.93
N PRO A 41 2.71 2.05 18.92
CA PRO A 41 1.47 1.32 19.18
C PRO A 41 0.39 2.18 19.86
N GLN A 42 0.66 3.47 20.08
CA GLN A 42 -0.28 4.41 20.69
C GLN A 42 -1.54 4.57 19.80
N PRO A 43 -2.75 4.50 20.38
CA PRO A 43 -3.99 4.62 19.62
C PRO A 43 -4.06 5.86 18.74
N GLU A 44 -3.54 6.99 19.21
CA GLU A 44 -3.53 8.26 18.48
C GLU A 44 -2.67 8.16 17.21
N THR A 45 -1.50 7.52 17.32
CA THR A 45 -0.63 7.28 16.15
C THR A 45 -1.28 6.32 15.17
N LEU A 46 -1.87 5.22 15.65
CA LEU A 46 -2.52 4.23 14.80
C LEU A 46 -3.75 4.80 14.07
N GLN A 47 -4.47 5.73 14.70
CA GLN A 47 -5.59 6.44 14.09
C GLN A 47 -5.17 7.39 12.98
N CYS A 48 -3.97 7.98 13.06
CA CYS A 48 -3.45 8.84 11.99
C CYS A 48 -2.55 8.12 10.96
N THR A 49 -2.35 6.81 11.13
CA THR A 49 -1.50 6.01 10.25
C THR A 49 -2.26 5.57 9.00
N ALA A 50 -1.62 5.69 7.83
CA ALA A 50 -2.05 5.03 6.61
C ALA A 50 -0.87 4.41 5.86
N ILE A 51 -1.04 3.17 5.39
CA ILE A 51 -0.09 2.46 4.52
C ILE A 51 -0.70 2.38 3.13
N THR A 52 0.00 2.93 2.15
CA THR A 52 -0.47 3.05 0.77
C THR A 52 0.38 2.19 -0.15
N PHE A 53 -0.25 1.29 -0.89
CA PHE A 53 0.37 0.45 -1.91
C PHE A 53 -0.05 0.98 -3.28
N THR A 54 0.89 1.46 -4.07
CA THR A 54 0.63 1.99 -5.41
C THR A 54 1.32 1.11 -6.44
N VAL A 55 0.53 0.54 -7.35
CA VAL A 55 1.04 -0.25 -8.46
C VAL A 55 1.31 0.69 -9.63
N TYR A 56 2.53 0.63 -10.13
CA TYR A 56 2.99 1.38 -11.28
C TYR A 56 3.39 0.45 -12.41
N ASP A 57 3.23 0.88 -13.64
CA ASP A 57 3.91 0.33 -14.80
C ASP A 57 5.11 1.21 -15.17
N HIS A 58 6.31 0.63 -15.08
CA HIS A 58 7.52 1.33 -15.49
C HIS A 58 7.62 1.42 -17.01
N GLU A 59 7.79 2.64 -17.49
CA GLU A 59 7.91 3.01 -18.90
C GLU A 59 9.30 3.57 -19.19
N ARG A 60 9.95 3.13 -20.27
CA ARG A 60 11.35 3.49 -20.55
C ARG A 60 11.53 4.91 -21.10
N LEU A 61 10.52 5.39 -21.81
CA LEU A 61 10.59 6.63 -22.60
C LEU A 61 9.62 7.70 -22.11
N ARG A 62 8.82 7.38 -21.09
CA ARG A 62 7.78 8.24 -20.52
C ARG A 62 7.81 8.12 -19.01
N SER A 63 7.06 8.99 -18.33
CA SER A 63 6.81 8.83 -16.90
C SER A 63 6.07 7.52 -16.62
N ASP A 64 6.42 6.86 -15.52
CA ASP A 64 5.74 5.66 -15.05
C ASP A 64 4.24 5.92 -14.88
N GLU A 65 3.43 4.98 -15.37
CA GLU A 65 1.98 5.07 -15.29
C GLU A 65 1.51 4.46 -13.97
N MET A 66 0.69 5.19 -13.21
CA MET A 66 0.00 4.61 -12.05
C MET A 66 -1.15 3.74 -12.54
N ILE A 67 -1.07 2.42 -12.29
CA ILE A 67 -2.15 1.48 -12.57
C ILE A 67 -3.27 1.63 -11.54
N GLY A 68 -2.91 1.70 -10.26
CA GLY A 68 -3.90 1.82 -9.19
C GLY A 68 -3.30 1.70 -7.80
N GLN A 69 -4.13 1.83 -6.78
CA GLN A 69 -3.69 1.95 -5.39
C GLN A 69 -4.63 1.23 -4.41
N VAL A 70 -4.06 0.79 -3.31
CA VAL A 70 -4.74 0.22 -2.13
C VAL A 70 -4.23 0.95 -0.89
N ARG A 71 -5.10 1.28 0.04
CA ARG A 71 -4.77 2.06 1.23
C ARG A 71 -5.28 1.38 2.49
N LEU A 72 -4.40 1.04 3.42
CA LEU A 72 -4.77 0.54 4.76
C LEU A 72 -4.70 1.68 5.78
N GLY A 73 -5.57 1.65 6.79
CA GLY A 73 -5.58 2.65 7.87
C GLY A 73 -6.44 3.88 7.57
N LEU A 74 -6.02 5.06 8.04
CA LEU A 74 -6.78 6.32 7.99
C LEU A 74 -7.30 6.68 6.59
N LYS A 75 -6.52 6.35 5.55
CA LYS A 75 -6.84 6.70 4.15
C LYS A 75 -7.53 5.58 3.38
N ALA A 76 -7.97 4.51 4.04
CA ALA A 76 -8.70 3.43 3.40
C ALA A 76 -9.98 3.97 2.73
N THR A 77 -10.23 3.50 1.52
CA THR A 77 -11.37 3.89 0.68
C THR A 77 -12.39 2.77 0.52
N GLU A 78 -11.99 1.53 0.75
CA GLU A 78 -12.84 0.34 0.61
C GLU A 78 -12.97 -0.43 1.93
N ASP A 79 -14.11 -1.07 2.14
CA ASP A 79 -14.36 -1.86 3.36
C ASP A 79 -13.33 -2.98 3.56
N SER A 80 -12.90 -3.62 2.46
CA SER A 80 -11.90 -4.68 2.51
C SER A 80 -10.58 -4.22 3.17
N GLU A 81 -10.17 -2.98 2.87
CA GLU A 81 -8.95 -2.36 3.38
C GLU A 81 -9.06 -2.05 4.87
N LEU A 82 -10.19 -1.47 5.28
CA LEU A 82 -10.49 -1.20 6.69
C LEU A 82 -10.54 -2.49 7.51
N ILE A 83 -11.15 -3.54 6.97
CA ILE A 83 -11.22 -4.84 7.65
C ILE A 83 -9.81 -5.42 7.82
N GLN A 84 -8.95 -5.41 6.80
CA GLN A 84 -7.57 -5.89 6.95
C GLN A 84 -6.81 -5.09 8.00
N TRP A 85 -6.92 -3.76 7.99
CA TRP A 85 -6.26 -2.90 8.98
C TRP A 85 -6.72 -3.24 10.40
N ARG A 86 -8.03 -3.37 10.62
CA ARG A 86 -8.60 -3.72 11.93
C ARG A 86 -8.13 -5.09 12.41
N GLU A 87 -8.15 -6.10 11.54
CA GLU A 87 -7.65 -7.43 11.88
C GLU A 87 -6.17 -7.38 12.30
N ALA A 88 -5.36 -6.56 11.63
CA ALA A 88 -3.93 -6.42 11.94
C ALA A 88 -3.69 -5.82 13.32
N LEU A 89 -4.53 -4.87 13.73
CA LEU A 89 -4.46 -4.27 15.07
C LEU A 89 -5.01 -5.22 16.15
N GLN A 90 -6.05 -5.99 15.84
CA GLN A 90 -6.70 -6.91 16.78
C GLN A 90 -5.92 -8.22 17.00
N ARG A 91 -5.05 -8.60 16.06
CA ARG A 91 -4.30 -9.86 16.10
C ARG A 91 -2.78 -9.62 15.97
N PRO A 92 -2.13 -8.97 16.97
CA PRO A 92 -0.71 -8.66 16.90
C PRO A 92 0.15 -9.91 16.69
N GLY A 93 1.10 -9.85 15.76
CA GLY A 93 2.02 -10.95 15.45
C GLY A 93 1.47 -12.00 14.47
N GLU A 94 0.17 -11.97 14.17
CA GLU A 94 -0.41 -12.85 13.16
C GLU A 94 -0.22 -12.30 11.74
N LYS A 95 0.05 -13.19 10.79
CA LYS A 95 0.12 -12.84 9.37
C LYS A 95 -1.29 -12.80 8.78
N ILE A 96 -1.72 -11.63 8.34
CA ILE A 96 -2.99 -11.46 7.63
C ILE A 96 -2.73 -11.31 6.15
N THR A 97 -3.44 -12.09 5.33
CA THR A 97 -3.33 -12.08 3.87
C THR A 97 -4.71 -11.85 3.27
N LYS A 98 -4.87 -10.78 2.49
CA LYS A 98 -6.11 -10.45 1.79
C LYS A 98 -5.83 -9.94 0.39
N TRP A 99 -6.81 -10.13 -0.48
CA TRP A 99 -6.85 -9.56 -1.82
C TRP A 99 -7.67 -8.27 -1.79
N HIS A 100 -7.20 -7.27 -2.55
CA HIS A 100 -7.87 -5.98 -2.70
C HIS A 100 -7.96 -5.63 -4.17
N HIS A 101 -9.03 -4.93 -4.54
CA HIS A 101 -9.12 -4.33 -5.86
C HIS A 101 -8.29 -3.05 -5.92
N LEU A 102 -7.56 -2.86 -7.02
CA LEU A 102 -6.81 -1.64 -7.24
C LEU A 102 -7.78 -0.51 -7.58
N MET A 103 -7.72 0.56 -6.80
CA MET A 103 -8.48 1.78 -7.06
C MET A 103 -7.71 2.69 -8.02
N LEU A 104 -8.36 3.07 -9.12
CA LEU A 104 -7.75 3.90 -10.16
C LEU A 104 -7.55 5.34 -9.67
N ALA A 105 -6.50 6.00 -10.17
CA ALA A 105 -6.16 7.38 -9.82
C ALA A 105 -7.32 8.37 -10.04
N SER A 106 -8.16 8.14 -11.04
CA SER A 106 -9.31 8.99 -11.40
C SER A 106 -10.46 8.98 -10.39
N LYS A 107 -10.47 8.04 -9.42
CA LYS A 107 -11.55 7.89 -8.43
C LYS A 107 -11.25 8.54 -7.07
N PHE A 108 -10.12 9.24 -6.93
CA PHE A 108 -9.74 9.93 -5.69
C PHE A 108 -10.01 11.44 -5.71
N ASN A 109 -10.78 11.94 -6.69
CA ASN A 109 -11.22 13.34 -6.79
C ASN A 109 -12.50 13.58 -5.99
#